data_AF-A0A1H2DQ01-F1
#
_entry.id   AF-A0A1H2DQ01-F1
#
_cell.length_a   1.000
_cell.length_b   1.000
_cell.length_c   1.000
_cell.angle_alpha   90.00
_cell.angle_beta   90.00
_cell.angle_gamma   90.00
#
_symmetry.space_group_name_H-M   'P 1'
#
loop_
_entity.id
_entity.type
_entity.pdbx_description
1 polymer ?
#
loop_
_entity_poly.entity_id
_entity_poly.type
_entity_poly.pdbx_seq_one_letter_code
_entity_poly.pdbx_strand_id
1 'polypeptide(L)' 'MPLPDEPPIDDYVPSEIETSTRTTPAKGSSTELTFIRTHVGQRFPAKVEQALVNEIRKLRHYDRPVIEEALRRWANR' A
#
# COMPACT_ATOMS: atom_id res chain seq x y z
N MET A 1 54.73 -22.27 -4.38
CA MET A 1 53.72 -21.31 -3.90
C MET A 1 52.88 -20.88 -5.07
N PRO A 2 51.55 -20.92 -4.92
CA PRO A 2 50.83 -19.65 -4.96
C PRO A 2 49.69 -19.54 -3.92
N LEU A 3 49.68 -18.45 -3.15
CA LEU A 3 48.45 -17.89 -2.58
C LEU A 3 47.79 -17.06 -3.68
N PRO A 4 46.51 -17.29 -4.01
CA PRO A 4 45.77 -16.35 -4.85
C PRO A 4 45.21 -15.21 -4.01
N ASP A 5 45.73 -14.01 -4.32
CA ASP A 5 45.13 -12.67 -4.26
C ASP A 5 43.91 -12.47 -3.36
N GLU A 6 44.16 -11.80 -2.23
CA GLU A 6 43.15 -11.02 -1.52
C GLU A 6 42.58 -9.97 -2.49
N PRO A 7 41.27 -9.96 -2.79
CA PRO A 7 40.73 -8.92 -3.65
C PRO A 7 40.85 -7.56 -2.95
N PRO A 8 41.33 -6.51 -3.64
CA PRO A 8 41.32 -5.17 -3.08
C PRO A 8 39.87 -4.78 -2.79
N ILE A 9 39.58 -4.44 -1.54
CA ILE A 9 38.31 -3.82 -1.13
C ILE A 9 38.31 -2.43 -1.76
N ASP A 10 37.70 -2.32 -2.92
CA ASP A 10 37.53 -1.05 -3.61
C ASP A 10 36.54 -0.18 -2.83
N ASP A 11 36.94 1.08 -2.77
CA ASP A 11 36.42 2.19 -2.00
C ASP A 11 34.89 2.37 -2.13
N TYR A 12 34.22 2.22 -0.99
CA TYR A 12 33.05 2.97 -0.54
C TYR A 12 32.32 3.87 -1.56
N VAL A 13 31.09 3.50 -1.92
CA VAL A 13 30.01 4.50 -1.99
C VAL A 13 28.92 4.00 -1.05
N PRO A 14 28.51 4.77 -0.02
CA PRO A 14 27.28 4.48 0.67
C PRO A 14 26.21 4.70 -0.39
N SER A 15 25.67 3.62 -0.96
CA SER A 15 24.46 3.75 -1.77
C SER A 15 23.42 4.28 -0.83
N GLU A 16 23.18 5.59 -0.93
CA GLU A 16 22.14 6.33 -0.26
C GLU A 16 20.91 5.44 -0.22
N ILE A 17 20.58 4.95 0.96
CA ILE A 17 19.23 4.48 1.19
C ILE A 17 18.31 5.64 0.86
N GLU A 18 17.12 5.28 0.38
CA GLU A 18 16.06 6.22 0.01
C GLU A 18 16.14 6.71 -1.45
N THR A 19 16.11 5.75 -2.37
CA THR A 19 15.33 5.94 -3.61
C THR A 19 13.91 6.34 -3.19
N SER A 20 13.72 7.66 -3.22
CA SER A 20 12.49 8.34 -2.93
C SER A 20 11.33 7.74 -3.72
N THR A 21 10.31 7.36 -2.96
CA THR A 21 8.94 7.09 -3.42
C THR A 21 8.77 5.89 -4.36
N ARG A 22 9.22 4.71 -3.93
CA ARG A 22 8.27 3.61 -3.97
C ARG A 22 7.10 4.05 -3.09
N THR A 23 6.07 4.66 -3.67
CA THR A 23 4.72 4.55 -3.10
C THR A 23 4.35 3.09 -3.25
N THR A 24 5.00 2.25 -2.44
CA THR A 24 4.46 0.97 -2.04
C THR A 24 3.10 1.38 -1.52
N PRO A 25 1.97 1.02 -2.16
CA PRO A 25 0.71 1.13 -1.45
C PRO A 25 0.99 0.37 -0.16
N ALA A 26 0.92 1.08 0.97
CA ALA A 26 1.21 0.50 2.26
C ALA A 26 0.59 -0.90 2.26
N LYS A 27 1.32 -1.95 2.64
CA LYS A 27 0.79 -3.33 2.57
C LYS A 27 -0.58 -3.46 3.25
N GLY A 28 -0.91 -2.55 4.19
CA GLY A 28 -2.25 -2.34 4.74
C GLY A 28 -3.28 -1.74 3.76
N SER A 29 -2.95 -0.71 2.98
CA SER A 29 -3.86 -0.15 1.97
C SER A 29 -4.31 -1.16 0.93
N SER A 30 -3.52 -2.19 0.59
CA SER A 30 -3.95 -3.19 -0.40
C SER A 30 -5.21 -3.96 0.02
N THR A 31 -5.39 -4.27 1.30
CA THR A 31 -6.56 -5.03 1.78
C THR A 31 -7.81 -4.16 1.79
N GLU A 32 -7.73 -2.97 2.39
CA GLU A 32 -8.81 -1.99 2.36
C GLU A 32 -9.19 -1.58 0.92
N LEU A 33 -8.21 -1.37 0.04
CA LEU A 33 -8.45 -1.05 -1.37
C LEU A 33 -9.11 -2.20 -2.12
N THR A 34 -8.64 -3.43 -1.90
CA THR A 34 -9.26 -4.61 -2.52
C THR A 34 -10.71 -4.74 -2.04
N PHE A 35 -10.97 -4.52 -0.75
CA PHE A 35 -12.31 -4.52 -0.18
C PHE A 35 -13.21 -3.46 -0.82
N ILE A 36 -12.76 -2.20 -0.92
CA ILE A 36 -13.51 -1.13 -1.61
C ILE A 36 -13.80 -1.53 -3.06
N ARG A 37 -12.78 -1.98 -3.81
CA ARG A 37 -12.93 -2.35 -5.23
C ARG A 37 -13.91 -3.50 -5.43
N THR A 38 -13.90 -4.49 -4.53
CA THR A 38 -14.84 -5.63 -4.58
C THR A 38 -16.29 -5.19 -4.35
N HIS A 39 -16.54 -4.28 -3.40
CA HIS A 39 -17.90 -3.88 -3.06
C HIS A 39 -18.46 -2.78 -3.94
N VAL A 40 -17.59 -1.94 -4.51
CA VAL A 40 -18.02 -0.81 -5.34
C VAL A 40 -17.94 -1.12 -6.83
N GLY A 41 -17.08 -2.06 -7.25
CA GLY A 41 -16.99 -2.53 -8.65
C GLY A 41 -16.44 -1.51 -9.64
N GLN A 42 -16.15 -0.26 -9.22
CA GLN A 42 -15.63 0.80 -10.08
C GLN A 42 -14.18 1.16 -9.72
N ARG A 43 -13.41 1.51 -10.76
CA ARG A 43 -12.07 2.08 -10.61
C ARG A 43 -12.18 3.55 -10.26
N PHE A 44 -11.79 3.89 -9.03
CA PHE A 44 -11.71 5.27 -8.57
C PHE A 44 -10.35 5.90 -8.87
N PRO A 45 -10.30 7.23 -9.05
CA PRO A 45 -9.03 7.94 -9.04
C PRO A 45 -8.34 7.76 -7.69
N ALA A 46 -7.01 7.67 -7.70
CA ALA A 46 -6.19 7.32 -6.52
C ALA A 46 -6.45 8.21 -5.29
N LYS A 47 -6.84 9.48 -5.48
CA LYS A 47 -7.21 10.39 -4.40
C LYS A 47 -8.47 9.93 -3.65
N VAL A 48 -9.49 9.45 -4.38
CA VAL A 48 -10.75 8.96 -3.81
C VAL A 48 -10.52 7.62 -3.12
N GLU A 49 -9.72 6.75 -3.72
CA GLU A 49 -9.30 5.48 -3.12
C GLU A 49 -8.61 5.68 -1.76
N GLN A 50 -7.65 6.61 -1.68
CA GLN A 50 -6.96 6.94 -0.43
C GLN A 50 -7.91 7.54 0.62
N ALA A 51 -8.84 8.40 0.21
CA ALA A 51 -9.84 8.95 1.12
C ALA A 51 -10.74 7.86 1.71
N LEU A 52 -11.24 6.94 0.88
CA LEU A 52 -12.05 5.80 1.30
C LEU A 52 -11.29 4.86 2.26
N VAL A 53 -10.02 4.57 1.97
CA VAL A 53 -9.19 3.76 2.88
C VAL A 53 -9.06 4.45 4.24
N ASN A 54 -8.87 5.76 4.27
CA ASN A 54 -8.73 6.51 5.52
C ASN A 54 -10.05 6.50 6.32
N GLU A 55 -11.19 6.65 5.65
CA GLU A 55 -12.51 6.53 6.28
C GLU A 55 -12.75 5.11 6.82
N ILE A 56 -12.46 4.06 6.06
CA ILE A 56 -12.59 2.67 6.53
C ILE A 56 -11.68 2.41 7.74
N ARG A 57 -10.48 2.99 7.77
CA ARG A 57 -9.59 2.89 8.93
C ARG A 57 -10.19 3.55 10.17
N LYS A 58 -10.84 4.69 10.03
CA LYS A 58 -11.58 5.32 11.13
C LYS A 58 -12.73 4.42 11.57
N LEU A 59 -13.39 3.74 10.65
CA LEU A 59 -14.53 2.86 10.91
C LEU A 59 -14.14 1.48 11.47
N ARG A 60 -12.87 1.17 11.73
CA ARG A 60 -12.42 -0.15 12.25
C ARG A 60 -13.04 -0.57 13.58
N HIS A 61 -13.63 0.35 14.33
CA HIS A 61 -14.37 0.08 15.56
C HIS A 61 -15.82 -0.37 15.32
N TYR A 62 -16.34 -0.22 14.10
CA TYR A 62 -17.64 -0.75 13.70
C TYR A 62 -17.51 -2.17 13.17
N ASP A 63 -18.62 -2.89 13.26
CA ASP A 63 -18.77 -4.18 12.63
C ASP A 63 -18.52 -4.11 11.12
N ARG A 64 -17.65 -5.01 10.64
CA ARG A 64 -17.34 -5.19 9.23
C ARG A 64 -18.57 -5.22 8.31
N PRO A 65 -19.67 -5.95 8.62
CA PRO A 65 -20.88 -5.93 7.77
C PRO A 65 -21.53 -4.55 7.63
N VAL A 66 -21.41 -3.67 8.63
CA VAL A 66 -21.95 -2.30 8.56
C VAL A 66 -21.17 -1.48 7.54
N ILE A 67 -19.84 -1.62 7.55
CA ILE A 67 -18.95 -0.95 6.59
C ILE A 67 -19.21 -1.47 5.16
N GLU A 68 -19.42 -2.79 5.01
CA GLU A 68 -19.78 -3.39 3.73
C GLU A 68 -21.11 -2.86 3.17
N GLU A 69 -22.14 -2.77 4.01
CA GLU A 69 -23.44 -2.24 3.58
C GLU A 69 -23.35 -0.76 3.22
N ALA A 70 -22.61 0.04 3.99
CA ALA A 70 -22.39 1.45 3.69
C ALA A 70 -21.68 1.65 2.34
N LEU A 71 -20.65 0.85 2.06
CA LEU A 71 -19.95 0.88 0.78
C LEU A 71 -20.85 0.47 -0.39
N ARG A 72 -21.66 -0.59 -0.23
CA ARG A 72 -22.62 -1.01 -1.27
C ARG A 72 -23.69 0.07 -1.54
N ARG A 73 -24.22 0.70 -0.49
CA ARG A 73 -25.19 1.80 -0.63
C ARG A 73 -24.58 3.01 -1.31
N TRP A 74 -23.33 3.33 -1.01
CA TRP A 74 -22.60 4.42 -1.66
C TRP A 74 -22.31 4.13 -3.14
N ALA A 75 -21.95 2.88 -3.47
CA ALA A 75 -21.68 2.42 -4.83
C ALA A 75 -22.92 2.46 -5.74
N ASN A 76 -24.09 2.21 -5.18
CA ASN A 76 -25.35 2.05 -5.93
C ASN A 76 -26.17 3.36 -6.01
N ARG A 77 -25.50 4.50 -5.86
CA ARG A 77 -26.08 5.85 -5.77
C ARG A 77 -25.70 6.68 -6.99
#